data_AF-A0A9J6FPG4-F1
#
_entry.id   AF-A0A9J6FPG4-F1
#
_cell.length_a   1.000
_cell.length_b   1.000
_cell.length_c   1.000
_cell.angle_alpha   90.00
_cell.angle_beta   90.00
_cell.angle_gamma   90.00
#
_symmetry.space_group_name_H-M   'P 1'
#
loop_
_entity.id
_entity.type
_entity.pdbx_description
1 polymer ?
#
loop_
_entity_poly.entity_id
_entity_poly.type
_entity_poly.pdbx_seq_one_letter_code
_entity_poly.pdbx_strand_id
1 'polypeptide(L)'
;MWNFQALGCQDGTIAYFELGFSTVHSLYRERYAFRENMTDVIIQHLVTDEKVRIKCRDLVKKLAIYKHRLAVQLPERIMVYELSGDASDPNDMHYRLRDKIARRVECTLLVVCSEHLVLCQVGSSCDP
;
A
#
# COMPACT_ATOMS: atom_id res chain seq x y z
N MET A 1 -8.59 9.21 -8.30
CA MET A 1 -9.08 10.53 -7.85
C MET A 1 -8.18 11.58 -8.48
N TRP A 2 -8.74 12.42 -9.33
CA TRP A 2 -8.01 13.49 -10.00
C TRP A 2 -7.84 14.66 -9.02
N ASN A 3 -6.62 15.14 -8.86
CA ASN A 3 -6.32 16.35 -8.09
C ASN A 3 -5.67 17.37 -9.02
N PHE A 4 -6.03 18.63 -8.85
CA PHE A 4 -5.52 19.72 -9.66
C PHE A 4 -4.58 20.58 -8.82
N GLN A 5 -3.38 20.84 -9.34
CA GLN A 5 -2.39 21.68 -8.68
C GLN A 5 -1.97 22.81 -9.61
N ALA A 6 -2.17 24.04 -9.17
CA ALA A 6 -1.68 25.24 -9.85
C ALA A 6 -0.40 25.72 -9.16
N LEU A 7 0.62 26.04 -9.94
CA LEU A 7 1.88 26.62 -9.47
C LEU A 7 2.06 28.00 -10.11
N GLY A 8 2.39 29.00 -9.29
CA GLY A 8 2.77 30.33 -9.77
C GLY A 8 4.25 30.57 -9.50
N CYS A 9 4.98 30.97 -10.53
CA CYS A 9 6.38 31.37 -10.44
C CYS A 9 6.50 32.90 -10.37
N GLN A 10 7.57 33.39 -9.75
CA GLN A 10 7.81 34.82 -9.53
C GLN A 10 8.02 35.61 -10.84
N ASP A 11 8.36 34.92 -11.92
CA ASP A 11 8.51 35.45 -13.28
C ASP A 11 7.16 35.70 -13.99
N GLY A 12 6.03 35.42 -13.33
CA GLY A 12 4.69 35.55 -13.91
C GLY A 12 4.20 34.29 -14.63
N THR A 13 4.98 33.21 -14.65
CA THR A 13 4.56 31.94 -15.24
C THR A 13 3.59 31.20 -14.32
N ILE A 14 2.43 30.81 -14.84
CA ILE A 14 1.46 29.96 -14.14
C ILE A 14 1.42 28.60 -14.84
N ALA A 15 1.62 27.53 -14.10
CA ALA A 15 1.54 26.16 -14.59
C ALA A 15 0.41 25.41 -13.88
N TYR A 16 -0.25 24.51 -14.61
CA TYR A 16 -1.34 23.70 -14.09
C TYR A 16 -1.05 22.21 -14.34
N PHE A 17 -1.20 21.41 -13.29
CA PHE A 17 -0.94 19.98 -13.32
C PHE A 17 -2.19 19.20 -12.91
N GLU A 18 -2.57 18.24 -13.74
CA GLU A 18 -3.57 17.23 -13.40
C GLU A 18 -2.84 15.99 -12.86
N LEU A 19 -3.04 15.72 -11.57
CA LEU A 19 -2.44 14.58 -10.88
C LEU A 19 -3.49 13.47 -10.72
N GLY A 20 -3.33 12.41 -11.51
CA GLY A 20 -4.13 11.19 -11.40
C GLY A 20 -3.53 10.23 -10.37
N PHE A 21 -4.09 10.17 -9.17
CA PHE A 21 -3.73 9.12 -8.20
C PHE A 21 -4.73 7.97 -8.24
N SER A 22 -4.22 6.75 -8.46
CA SER A 22 -5.00 5.53 -8.35
C SER A 22 -5.44 5.33 -6.89
N THR A 23 -6.64 4.77 -6.71
CA THR A 23 -7.12 4.31 -5.41
C THR A 23 -6.34 3.08 -5.00
N VAL A 24 -5.73 3.13 -3.81
CA VAL A 24 -4.91 2.03 -3.29
C VAL A 24 -5.53 1.53 -1.99
N HIS A 25 -6.06 0.31 -2.06
CA HIS A 25 -6.72 -0.37 -0.96
C HIS A 25 -6.69 -1.89 -1.16
N SER A 26 -6.93 -2.64 -0.10
CA SER A 26 -7.09 -4.09 -0.13
C SER A 26 -8.01 -4.53 1.00
N LEU A 27 -8.82 -5.55 0.77
CA LEU A 27 -9.78 -6.08 1.73
C LEU A 27 -9.54 -7.57 1.93
N TYR A 28 -9.50 -8.03 3.18
CA TYR A 28 -9.59 -9.45 3.52
C TYR A 28 -10.55 -9.64 4.68
N ARG A 29 -11.67 -10.31 4.44
CA ARG A 29 -12.79 -10.44 5.38
C ARG A 29 -13.21 -9.05 5.89
N GLU A 30 -13.05 -8.79 7.18
CA GLU A 30 -13.46 -7.55 7.85
C GLU A 30 -12.30 -6.55 7.98
N ARG A 31 -11.09 -6.88 7.49
CA ARG A 31 -9.92 -6.00 7.58
C ARG A 31 -9.74 -5.25 6.26
N TYR A 32 -10.03 -3.97 6.30
CA TYR A 32 -9.87 -3.05 5.17
C TYR A 32 -8.59 -2.24 5.35
N ALA A 33 -7.64 -2.41 4.44
CA ALA A 33 -6.41 -1.63 4.39
C ALA A 33 -6.49 -0.61 3.26
N PHE A 34 -6.20 0.65 3.53
CA PHE A 34 -6.20 1.71 2.53
C PHE A 34 -5.08 2.71 2.75
N ARG A 35 -4.69 3.37 1.66
CA ARG A 35 -3.67 4.43 1.69
C ARG A 35 -4.29 5.75 2.12
N GLU A 36 -3.67 6.40 3.10
CA GLU A 36 -3.97 7.76 3.54
C GLU A 36 -2.75 8.67 3.34
N ASN A 37 -2.97 9.93 2.93
CA ASN A 37 -1.90 10.93 2.74
C ASN A 37 -0.73 10.46 1.85
N MET A 38 -1.03 9.58 0.89
CA MET A 38 -0.08 8.92 -0.04
C MET A 38 1.01 8.06 0.60
N THR A 39 1.27 8.17 1.90
CA THR A 39 2.47 7.65 2.58
C THR A 39 2.16 6.80 3.81
N ASP A 40 0.91 6.83 4.28
CA ASP A 40 0.47 6.08 5.43
C ASP A 40 -0.54 5.01 5.00
N VAL A 41 -0.57 3.92 5.74
CA VAL A 41 -1.54 2.82 5.55
C VAL A 41 -2.40 2.73 6.79
N ILE A 42 -3.71 2.80 6.61
CA ILE A 42 -4.69 2.59 7.66
C ILE A 42 -5.28 1.20 7.49
N ILE A 43 -5.26 0.41 8.55
CA ILE A 43 -5.97 -0.87 8.63
C ILE A 43 -7.14 -0.66 9.57
N GLN A 44 -8.35 -0.82 9.03
CA GLN A 44 -9.61 -0.68 9.75
C GLN A 44 -10.28 -2.05 9.86
N HIS A 45 -10.70 -2.40 11.05
CA HIS A 45 -11.61 -3.51 11.27
C HIS A 45 -13.05 -3.01 11.07
N LEU A 46 -13.74 -3.50 10.04
CA LEU A 46 -15.03 -2.94 9.59
C LEU A 46 -16.17 -3.18 10.59
N VAL A 47 -16.06 -4.18 11.48
CA VAL A 47 -17.10 -4.49 12.47
C VAL A 47 -16.88 -3.75 13.79
N THR A 48 -15.64 -3.61 14.23
CA THR A 48 -15.29 -2.98 15.53
C THR A 48 -14.93 -1.49 15.38
N ASP A 49 -14.79 -1.00 14.14
CA ASP A 49 -14.27 0.33 13.77
C ASP A 49 -12.88 0.67 14.33
N GLU A 50 -12.15 -0.34 14.82
CA GLU A 50 -10.78 -0.18 15.28
C GLU A 50 -9.85 0.13 14.11
N LYS A 51 -8.96 1.11 14.31
CA LYS A 51 -8.06 1.62 13.27
C LYS A 51 -6.63 1.62 13.77
N VAL A 52 -5.74 1.07 12.95
CA VAL A 52 -4.29 1.12 13.17
C VAL A 52 -3.62 1.81 12.00
N ARG A 53 -2.69 2.72 12.30
CA ARG A 53 -1.90 3.47 11.31
C ARG A 53 -0.49 2.92 11.25
N ILE A 54 -0.06 2.55 10.05
CA ILE A 54 1.34 2.24 9.74
C ILE A 54 1.93 3.41 8.94
N LYS A 55 2.96 4.04 9.51
CA LYS A 55 3.71 5.11 8.85
C LYS A 55 4.80 4.53 7.98
N CYS A 56 4.62 4.53 6.66
CA CYS A 56 5.61 3.95 5.74
C CYS A 56 6.74 4.95 5.40
N ARG A 57 6.47 6.26 5.56
CA ARG A 57 7.41 7.36 5.26
C ARG A 57 7.89 7.39 3.80
N ASP A 58 7.09 6.82 2.91
CA ASP A 58 7.39 6.67 1.49
C ASP A 58 6.08 6.45 0.72
N LEU A 59 6.07 6.67 -0.59
CA LEU A 59 4.88 6.59 -1.43
C LEU A 59 4.32 5.15 -1.48
N VAL A 60 3.10 4.97 -0.98
CA VAL A 60 2.40 3.68 -1.05
C VAL A 60 1.81 3.50 -2.45
N LYS A 61 2.41 2.58 -3.21
CA LYS A 61 2.01 2.26 -4.59
C LYS A 61 0.89 1.22 -4.64
N LYS A 62 1.00 0.14 -3.86
CA LYS A 62 0.00 -0.95 -3.78
C LYS A 62 -0.05 -1.56 -2.39
N LEU A 63 -1.20 -2.16 -2.08
CA LEU A 63 -1.47 -2.88 -0.85
C LEU A 63 -2.01 -4.26 -1.19
N ALA A 64 -1.65 -5.24 -0.38
CA ALA A 64 -2.23 -6.58 -0.43
C ALA A 64 -2.30 -7.15 0.98
N ILE A 65 -3.48 -7.60 1.38
CA ILE A 65 -3.73 -8.18 2.71
C ILE A 65 -4.29 -9.59 2.55
N TYR A 66 -3.76 -10.52 3.33
CA TYR A 66 -4.27 -11.89 3.39
C TYR A 66 -4.01 -12.49 4.77
N LYS A 67 -5.07 -12.96 5.44
CA LYS A 67 -5.02 -13.48 6.81
C LYS A 67 -4.35 -12.48 7.77
N HIS A 68 -3.17 -12.83 8.28
CA HIS A 68 -2.38 -12.08 9.26
C HIS A 68 -1.26 -11.26 8.61
N ARG A 69 -1.14 -11.27 7.27
CA ARG A 69 -0.06 -10.58 6.54
C ARG A 69 -0.58 -9.42 5.71
N LEU A 70 0.19 -8.34 5.71
CA LEU A 70 -0.03 -7.14 4.91
C LEU A 70 1.25 -6.80 4.16
N ALA A 71 1.23 -6.82 2.82
CA ALA A 71 2.31 -6.31 2.00
C ALA A 71 2.01 -4.88 1.53
N VAL A 72 3.01 -4.02 1.69
CA VAL A 72 3.01 -2.62 1.25
C VAL A 72 4.10 -2.44 0.22
N GLN A 73 3.73 -2.14 -1.02
CA GLN A 73 4.69 -1.81 -2.07
C GLN A 73 5.01 -0.32 -2.01
N LEU A 74 6.29 -0.02 -1.78
CA LEU A 74 6.91 1.29 -1.89
C LEU A 74 7.67 1.40 -3.22
N PRO A 75 8.23 2.57 -3.59
CA PRO A 75 8.91 2.73 -4.88
C PRO A 75 10.11 1.78 -5.05
N GLU A 76 10.92 1.62 -4.00
CA GLU A 76 12.19 0.87 -4.05
C GLU A 76 12.18 -0.46 -3.27
N ARG A 77 11.06 -0.79 -2.63
CA ARG A 77 10.98 -1.96 -1.74
C ARG A 77 9.55 -2.40 -1.47
N ILE A 78 9.41 -3.62 -0.98
CA ILE A 78 8.16 -4.14 -0.44
C ILE A 78 8.36 -4.43 1.05
N MET A 79 7.48 -3.91 1.90
CA MET A 79 7.45 -4.19 3.33
C MET A 79 6.32 -5.18 3.62
N VAL A 80 6.64 -6.28 4.29
CA VAL A 80 5.66 -7.28 4.71
C VAL A 80 5.49 -7.18 6.21
N TYR A 81 4.29 -6.85 6.64
CA TYR A 81 3.89 -6.78 8.02
C TYR A 81 3.09 -8.02 8.40
N GLU A 82 3.18 -8.39 9.67
CA GLU A 82 2.48 -9.52 10.26
C GLU A 82 1.78 -9.09 11.55
N LEU A 83 0.57 -9.61 11.78
CA LEU A 83 -0.17 -9.40 13.01
C LEU A 83 0.59 -10.08 14.18
N SER A 84 0.79 -9.35 15.28
CA SER A 84 1.65 -9.77 16.39
C SER A 84 0.96 -10.64 17.44
N GLY A 85 -0.29 -11.04 17.18
CA GLY A 85 -1.09 -11.79 18.13
C GLY A 85 -0.79 -13.28 18.10
N ASP A 86 -0.65 -13.86 19.29
CA ASP A 86 -0.94 -15.28 19.48
C ASP A 86 -2.39 -15.53 19.04
N ALA A 87 -2.67 -16.71 18.48
CA ALA A 87 -3.96 -17.07 17.87
C ALA A 87 -5.20 -17.00 18.82
N SER A 88 -5.05 -16.49 20.03
CA SER A 88 -6.09 -16.37 21.05
C SER A 88 -6.96 -15.12 20.93
N ASP A 89 -6.48 -14.01 20.37
CA ASP A 89 -7.30 -12.80 20.18
C ASP A 89 -7.41 -12.38 18.70
N PRO A 90 -8.53 -12.68 18.03
CA PRO A 90 -8.75 -12.32 16.62
C PRO A 90 -8.85 -10.81 16.38
N ASN A 91 -9.04 -10.00 17.43
CA ASN A 91 -9.16 -8.54 17.35
C ASN A 91 -7.82 -7.81 17.55
N ASP A 92 -6.72 -8.50 17.86
CA ASP A 92 -5.44 -7.84 18.03
C ASP A 92 -4.95 -7.23 16.70
N MET A 93 -4.93 -5.91 16.57
CA MET A 93 -4.57 -5.17 15.35
C MET A 93 -3.11 -4.70 15.32
N HIS A 94 -2.22 -5.25 16.15
CA HIS A 94 -0.82 -4.87 16.19
C HIS A 94 0.00 -5.49 15.05
N TYR A 95 0.21 -4.74 13.97
CA TYR A 95 1.11 -5.16 12.88
C TYR A 95 2.58 -4.84 13.22
N ARG A 96 3.46 -5.83 13.07
CA ARG A 96 4.93 -5.68 13.14
C ARG A 96 5.56 -5.95 11.79
N LEU A 97 6.70 -5.32 11.53
CA LEU A 97 7.48 -5.59 10.33
C LEU A 97 8.09 -7.00 10.43
N ARG A 98 7.79 -7.85 9.45
CA ARG A 98 8.33 -9.21 9.34
C ARG A 98 9.47 -9.25 8.33
N ASP A 99 9.20 -8.87 7.08
CA ASP A 99 10.17 -8.96 5.99
C ASP A 99 10.29 -7.64 5.22
N LYS A 100 11.48 -7.40 4.67
CA LYS A 100 11.77 -6.26 3.79
C LYS A 100 12.45 -6.73 2.52
N ILE A 101 11.76 -6.61 1.40
CA ILE A 101 12.29 -6.95 0.08
C ILE A 101 12.81 -5.65 -0.54
N ALA A 102 14.12 -5.44 -0.48
CA ALA A 102 14.78 -4.24 -1.01
C ALA A 102 15.01 -4.35 -2.53
N ARG A 103 13.92 -4.42 -3.28
CA ARG A 103 13.95 -4.49 -4.74
C ARG A 103 12.87 -3.58 -5.32
N ARG A 104 13.25 -2.75 -6.28
CA ARG A 104 12.30 -2.06 -7.15
C ARG A 104 11.59 -3.08 -8.02
N VAL A 105 10.26 -3.12 -7.88
CA VAL A 105 9.41 -4.01 -8.67
C VAL A 105 8.31 -3.18 -9.28
N GLU A 106 8.11 -3.35 -10.58
CA GLU A 106 6.92 -2.90 -11.27
C GLU A 106 5.99 -4.09 -11.42
N CYS A 107 4.73 -3.95 -11.00
CA CYS A 107 3.73 -5.01 -11.11
C CYS A 107 2.36 -4.41 -11.37
N THR A 108 1.53 -5.14 -12.11
CA THR A 108 0.12 -4.81 -12.34
C THR A 108 -0.72 -5.24 -11.14
N LEU A 109 -0.38 -6.37 -10.51
CA LEU A 109 -1.04 -6.86 -9.30
C LEU A 109 -0.01 -7.32 -8.26
N LEU A 110 -0.27 -6.98 -7.00
CA LEU A 110 0.45 -7.47 -5.83
C LEU A 110 -0.49 -8.38 -5.05
N VAL A 111 -0.06 -9.61 -4.77
CA VAL A 111 -0.87 -10.60 -4.04
C VAL A 111 -0.05 -11.22 -2.93
N VAL A 112 -0.66 -11.35 -1.75
CA VAL A 112 -0.09 -12.03 -0.59
C VAL A 112 -0.84 -13.35 -0.39
N CYS A 113 -0.10 -14.44 -0.27
CA CYS A 113 -0.60 -15.77 0.09
C CYS A 113 -0.16 -16.13 1.52
N SER A 114 -0.52 -17.32 1.99
CA SER A 114 -0.10 -17.80 3.32
C SER A 114 1.42 -17.76 3.50
N GLU A 115 2.20 -18.04 2.45
CA GLU A 115 3.68 -18.12 2.53
C GLU A 115 4.40 -17.37 1.40
N HIS A 116 3.70 -17.01 0.34
CA HIS A 116 4.30 -16.47 -0.88
C HIS A 116 3.81 -15.05 -1.16
N LEU A 117 4.68 -14.24 -1.76
CA LEU A 117 4.33 -12.96 -2.35
C LEU A 117 4.35 -13.11 -3.87
N VAL A 118 3.21 -12.90 -4.52
CA VAL A 118 3.08 -13.04 -5.98
C VAL A 118 3.00 -11.66 -6.61
N LEU A 119 3.83 -11.46 -7.63
CA LEU A 119 3.94 -10.22 -8.40
C LEU A 119 3.50 -10.51 -9.82
N CYS A 120 2.36 -9.97 -10.25
CA CYS A 120 1.91 -10.13 -11.63
C CYS A 120 2.45 -8.98 -12.46
N GLN A 121 3.18 -9.32 -13.52
CA GLN A 121 3.70 -8.39 -14.50
C GLN A 121 3.00 -8.67 -15.82
N VAL A 122 2.41 -7.64 -16.43
CA VAL A 122 2.10 -7.72 -17.85
C VAL A 122 3.43 -7.50 -18.55
N GLY A 123 3.91 -8.54 -19.24
CA GLY A 123 5.13 -8.42 -20.02
C GLY A 123 4.94 -7.31 -21.05
N SER A 124 5.61 -6.17 -20.85
CA SER A 124 6.10 -5.43 -22.01
C SER A 124 7.04 -6.41 -22.72
N SER A 125 6.61 -6.82 -23.92
CA SER A 125 7.40 -7.60 -24.86
C SER A 125 8.87 -7.24 -24.76
N CYS A 126 9.71 -8.28 -24.75
CA CYS A 126 11.13 -8.18 -25.03
C CYS A 126 11.37 -7.17 -26.16
N ASP A 127 12.00 -6.04 -25.87
CA ASP A 127 12.75 -5.33 -26.89
C ASP A 127 13.97 -6.21 -27.28
N PRO A 128 14.33 -6.25 -28.57
CA PRO A 128 15.10 -7.33 -29.20
C PRO A 128 16.52 -7.55 -28.68
#